data_AF-A0A453HJG2-F1
#
_entry.id   AF-A0A453HJG2-F1
#
_cell.length_a   1.000
_cell.length_b   1.000
_cell.length_c   1.000
_cell.angle_alpha   90.00
_cell.angle_beta   90.00
_cell.angle_gamma   90.00
#
_symmetry.space_group_name_H-M   'P 1'
#
loop_
_entity.id
_entity.type
_entity.pdbx_description
1 polymer ?
#
loop_
_entity_poly.entity_id
_entity_poly.type
_entity_poly.pdbx_seq_one_letter_code
_entity_poly.pdbx_strand_id
1 'polypeptide(L)'
;MLAKEIVEDNVLPFLSHDTPDVETEGESTSHKGLSKIKLGPSSLALLAKAAIMAKYVHKSESNEWSFQKAKSAVMESIEMSNTIGLEKLQERVAEVTEMYPLCDAIALAYATVLKDCEIHCFDEGAEVKTLGGLHVIGTSLHESRRIDNQLRGRAGRQGDPGSTRFMVSLQDEMFRKFNLDTEWAVRLISRITDGEDIAIESNAVVKQ
;
A
#
# COMPACT_ATOMS: atom_id res chain seq x y z
N MET A 1 6.28 3.53 1.34
CA MET A 1 6.97 2.23 1.16
C MET A 1 6.82 1.47 2.47
N LEU A 2 6.50 0.20 2.42
CA LEU A 2 6.12 -0.58 3.61
C LEU A 2 7.25 -0.64 4.66
N ALA A 3 8.51 -0.76 4.23
CA ALA A 3 9.67 -0.71 5.14
C ALA A 3 9.81 0.63 5.87
N LYS A 4 9.50 1.75 5.21
CA LYS A 4 9.52 3.09 5.82
C LYS A 4 8.48 3.18 6.94
N GLU A 5 7.26 2.73 6.66
CA GLU A 5 6.15 2.75 7.64
C GLU A 5 6.48 1.89 8.86
N ILE A 6 7.04 0.69 8.66
CA ILE A 6 7.51 -0.17 9.75
C ILE A 6 8.55 0.56 10.63
N VAL A 7 9.53 1.22 10.02
CA VAL A 7 10.57 1.95 10.77
C VAL A 7 9.96 3.16 11.50
N GLU A 8 9.10 3.93 10.84
CA GLU A 8 8.41 5.08 11.43
C GLU A 8 7.57 4.65 12.65
N ASP A 9 6.75 3.60 12.52
CA ASP A 9 5.91 3.06 13.60
C ASP A 9 6.72 2.56 14.80
N ASN A 10 7.95 2.08 14.59
CA ASN A 10 8.81 1.55 15.64
C ASN A 10 9.76 2.57 16.25
N VAL A 11 10.01 3.71 15.59
CA VAL A 11 11.01 4.70 16.02
C VAL A 11 10.36 6.01 16.47
N LEU A 12 9.38 6.53 15.71
CA LEU A 12 8.75 7.83 16.01
C LEU A 12 8.11 7.91 17.40
N PRO A 13 7.41 6.87 17.92
CA PRO A 13 6.83 6.94 19.27
C PRO A 13 7.86 7.12 20.40
N PHE A 14 9.13 6.80 20.14
CA PHE A 14 10.23 6.96 21.10
C PHE A 14 10.98 8.28 20.93
N LEU A 15 10.78 8.99 19.81
CA LEU A 15 11.38 10.30 19.54
C LEU A 15 10.44 11.46 19.88
N SER A 16 9.14 11.33 19.64
CA SER A 16 8.16 12.39 19.89
C SER A 16 6.86 11.82 20.45
N HIS A 17 6.31 12.46 21.49
CA HIS A 17 5.00 12.13 22.06
C HIS A 17 3.83 12.88 21.41
N ASP A 18 4.12 13.84 20.52
CA ASP A 18 3.09 14.65 19.86
C ASP A 18 2.34 13.81 18.80
N THR A 19 1.01 13.84 18.88
CA THR A 19 0.13 13.39 17.80
C THR A 19 0.35 14.27 16.56
N PRO A 20 0.23 13.73 15.34
CA PRO A 20 0.40 14.52 14.13
C PRO A 20 -0.52 15.75 14.17
N ASP A 21 0.07 16.94 14.10
CA ASP A 21 -0.66 18.20 13.98
C ASP A 21 -1.53 18.10 12.72
N VAL A 22 -2.84 18.13 12.91
CA VAL A 22 -3.86 17.92 11.88
C VAL A 22 -4.00 19.20 11.06
N GLU A 23 -2.97 19.55 10.28
CA GLU A 23 -3.06 20.56 9.22
C GLU A 23 -2.10 20.21 8.08
N THR A 24 -2.38 19.12 7.36
CA THR A 24 -2.05 19.01 5.93
C THR A 24 -2.95 17.95 5.30
N GLU A 25 -3.60 18.35 4.21
CA GLU A 25 -4.63 17.62 3.49
C GLU A 25 -4.19 16.22 3.04
N GLY A 26 -5.10 15.25 3.16
CA GLY A 26 -5.08 14.02 2.38
C GLY A 26 -4.82 12.74 3.18
N GLU A 27 -5.90 12.03 3.48
CA GLU A 27 -5.96 10.62 3.88
C GLU A 27 -5.42 10.28 5.27
N SER A 28 -6.36 10.13 6.20
CA SER A 28 -6.26 9.15 7.29
C SER A 28 -6.06 7.77 6.68
N THR A 29 -4.81 7.38 6.47
CA THR A 29 -4.45 6.02 6.07
C THR A 29 -4.88 5.08 7.19
N SER A 30 -6.06 4.51 7.00
CA SER A 30 -6.64 3.41 7.75
C SER A 30 -5.58 2.35 8.10
N HIS A 31 -5.17 2.31 9.37
CA HIS A 31 -4.24 1.33 9.95
C HIS A 31 -4.79 -0.13 9.99
N LYS A 32 -5.57 -0.58 9.00
CA LYS A 32 -6.34 -1.84 9.14
C LYS A 32 -6.29 -2.83 7.99
N GLY A 33 -5.35 -2.70 7.06
CA GLY A 33 -5.31 -3.57 5.88
C GLY A 33 -3.95 -4.11 5.44
N LEU A 34 -2.84 -3.77 6.10
CA LEU A 34 -1.53 -4.25 5.64
C LEU A 34 -1.25 -5.66 6.15
N SER A 35 -0.79 -6.52 5.24
CA SER A 35 -0.22 -7.84 5.55
C SER A 35 0.78 -7.66 6.68
N LYS A 36 0.58 -8.33 7.83
CA LYS A 36 1.56 -8.34 8.92
C LYS A 36 2.82 -9.06 8.41
N ILE A 37 3.74 -8.32 7.81
CA ILE A 37 4.99 -8.88 7.31
C ILE A 37 5.74 -9.48 8.50
N LYS A 38 6.10 -10.75 8.37
CA LYS A 38 6.94 -11.43 9.35
C LYS A 38 8.39 -11.02 9.10
N LEU A 39 8.87 -10.07 9.88
CA LEU A 39 10.26 -9.65 9.87
C LEU A 39 11.17 -10.75 10.45
N GLY A 40 12.37 -10.88 9.89
CA GLY A 40 13.39 -11.77 10.41
C GLY A 40 13.91 -11.34 11.78
N PRO A 41 14.56 -12.24 12.54
CA PRO A 41 15.08 -11.94 13.87
C PRO A 41 16.17 -10.85 13.86
N SER A 42 16.96 -10.77 12.78
CA SER A 42 17.98 -9.72 12.61
C SER A 42 17.35 -8.34 12.45
N SER A 43 16.32 -8.22 11.62
CA SER A 43 15.61 -6.95 11.37
C SER A 43 14.87 -6.48 12.61
N LEU A 44 14.25 -7.40 13.36
CA LEU A 44 13.65 -7.10 14.66
C LEU A 44 14.69 -6.62 15.69
N ALA A 45 15.85 -7.26 15.75
CA ALA A 45 16.92 -6.86 16.66
C ALA A 45 17.46 -5.45 16.32
N LEU A 46 17.63 -5.14 15.03
CA LEU A 46 18.10 -3.83 14.59
C LEU A 46 17.06 -2.73 14.77
N LEU A 47 15.78 -3.03 14.52
CA LEU A 47 14.67 -2.12 14.85
C LEU A 47 14.60 -1.84 16.35
N ALA A 48 14.72 -2.87 17.19
CA ALA A 48 14.76 -2.70 18.64
C ALA A 48 15.98 -1.87 19.08
N LYS A 49 17.15 -2.09 18.45
CA LYS A 49 18.34 -1.26 18.69
C LYS A 49 18.09 0.20 18.32
N ALA A 50 17.51 0.47 17.15
CA ALA A 50 17.15 1.82 16.73
C ALA A 50 16.14 2.49 17.67
N ALA A 51 15.11 1.76 18.12
CA ALA A 51 14.12 2.24 19.08
C ALA A 51 14.74 2.59 20.46
N ILE A 52 15.67 1.76 20.95
CA ILE A 52 16.40 2.04 22.20
C ILE A 52 17.28 3.29 22.04
N MET A 53 17.98 3.42 20.91
CA MET A 53 18.80 4.60 20.62
C MET A 53 17.94 5.86 20.53
N ALA A 54 16.77 5.78 19.90
CA ALA A 54 15.79 6.86 19.83
C ALA A 54 15.33 7.32 21.22
N LYS A 55 14.95 6.36 22.07
CA LYS A 55 14.58 6.63 23.47
C LYS A 55 15.72 7.27 24.26
N TYR A 56 16.96 6.88 23.99
CA TYR A 56 18.13 7.46 24.65
C TYR A 56 18.36 8.90 24.20
N VAL A 57 18.36 9.15 22.89
CA VAL A 57 18.54 10.49 22.29
C VAL A 57 17.45 11.45 22.79
N HIS A 58 16.20 11.01 22.83
CA HIS A 58 15.10 11.80 23.39
C HIS A 58 15.28 12.13 24.88
N LYS A 59 15.96 11.25 25.65
CA LYS A 59 16.24 11.50 27.07
C LYS A 59 17.46 12.41 27.28
N SER A 60 18.47 12.34 26.41
CA SER A 60 19.68 13.18 26.50
C SER A 60 19.43 14.61 26.02
N GLU A 61 18.66 14.76 24.95
CA GLU A 61 18.24 16.06 24.44
C GLU A 61 16.93 16.43 25.12
N SER A 62 16.98 17.33 26.11
CA SER A 62 15.81 17.70 26.93
C SER A 62 14.64 18.22 26.08
N ASN A 63 13.75 17.32 25.66
CA ASN A 63 12.41 17.56 25.12
C ASN A 63 12.29 18.37 23.79
N GLU A 64 13.31 18.37 22.92
CA GLU A 64 13.35 19.19 21.69
C GLU A 64 12.89 18.49 20.38
N TRP A 65 12.29 17.31 20.46
CA TRP A 65 11.85 16.58 19.27
C TRP A 65 10.37 16.83 18.98
N SER A 66 10.09 17.79 18.10
CA SER A 66 8.78 17.89 17.46
C SER A 66 8.57 16.71 16.51
N PHE A 67 7.30 16.32 16.28
CA PHE A 67 6.96 15.23 15.35
C PHE A 67 7.55 15.44 13.94
N GLN A 68 7.52 16.68 13.44
CA GLN A 68 8.09 17.04 12.13
C GLN A 68 9.61 16.86 12.08
N LYS A 69 10.33 17.24 13.15
CA LYS A 69 11.78 17.06 13.26
C LYS A 69 12.14 15.58 13.31
N ALA A 70 11.38 14.77 14.07
CA ALA A 70 11.56 13.32 14.14
C ALA A 70 11.36 12.66 12.78
N LYS A 71 10.30 13.05 12.06
CA LYS A 71 10.01 12.54 10.72
C LYS A 71 11.08 12.92 9.70
N SER A 72 11.60 14.15 9.74
CA SER A 72 12.72 14.58 8.88
C SER A 72 13.97 13.74 9.15
N ALA A 73 14.34 13.54 10.41
CA ALA A 73 15.53 12.76 10.77
C ALA A 73 15.43 11.29 10.32
N VAL A 74 14.25 10.66 10.45
CA VAL A 74 14.01 9.32 9.92
C VAL A 74 14.15 9.30 8.40
N MET A 75 13.60 10.31 7.71
CA MET A 75 13.69 10.43 6.26
C MET A 75 15.14 10.60 5.77
N GLU A 76 15.92 11.47 6.41
CA GLU A 76 17.35 11.66 6.13
C GLU A 76 18.15 10.37 6.36
N SER A 77 17.82 9.62 7.41
CA SER A 77 18.44 8.31 7.69
C SER A 77 18.11 7.28 6.61
N ILE A 78 16.88 7.29 6.09
CA ILE A 78 16.46 6.43 4.98
C ILE A 78 17.21 6.81 3.70
N GLU A 79 17.35 8.10 3.39
CA GLU A 79 18.13 8.56 2.23
C GLU A 79 19.61 8.14 2.35
N MET A 80 20.19 8.28 3.55
CA MET A 80 21.55 7.84 3.85
C MET A 80 21.73 6.34 3.59
N SER A 81 20.76 5.51 3.94
CA SER A 81 20.80 4.05 3.70
C SER A 81 20.92 3.68 2.21
N ASN A 82 20.41 4.52 1.30
CA ASN A 82 20.51 4.28 -0.13
C ASN A 82 21.91 4.61 -0.70
N THR A 83 22.68 5.44 0.01
CA THR A 83 24.01 5.89 -0.42
C THR A 83 25.15 5.07 0.22
N ILE A 84 24.91 4.52 1.40
CA ILE A 84 25.91 3.79 2.19
C ILE A 84 25.57 2.31 2.22
N GLY A 85 26.51 1.46 1.80
CA GLY A 85 26.34 0.01 1.86
C GLY A 85 26.16 -0.53 3.27
N LEU A 86 25.44 -1.66 3.38
CA LEU A 86 25.06 -2.30 4.65
C LEU A 86 26.26 -2.56 5.59
N GLU A 87 27.38 -3.02 5.03
CA GLU A 87 28.61 -3.33 5.79
C GLU A 87 29.19 -2.08 6.44
N LYS A 88 29.25 -0.96 5.71
CA LYS A 88 29.74 0.33 6.24
C LYS A 88 28.82 0.89 7.32
N LEU A 89 27.50 0.70 7.19
CA LEU A 89 26.55 1.09 8.23
C LEU A 89 26.74 0.24 9.49
N GLN A 90 26.97 -1.06 9.34
CA GLN A 90 27.28 -1.94 10.49
C GLN A 90 28.56 -1.53 11.19
N GLU A 91 29.62 -1.18 10.44
CA GLU A 91 30.87 -0.67 11.00
C GLU A 91 30.65 0.64 11.77
N ARG A 92 29.97 1.62 11.19
CA ARG A 92 29.66 2.91 11.85
C ARG A 92 28.79 2.76 13.11
N VAL A 93 27.86 1.82 13.08
CA VAL A 93 27.00 1.49 14.23
C VAL A 93 27.76 0.70 15.30
N ALA A 94 28.85 0.02 14.93
CA ALA A 94 29.73 -0.73 15.84
C ALA A 94 30.86 0.13 16.42
N GLU A 95 31.29 1.17 15.70
CA GLU A 95 32.23 2.17 16.19
C GLU A 95 31.62 2.89 17.40
N VAL A 96 32.19 2.61 18.57
CA VAL A 96 31.81 3.22 19.84
C VAL A 96 32.29 4.67 19.83
N THR A 97 31.51 5.54 19.19
CA THR A 97 31.74 6.99 19.21
C THR A 97 31.00 7.60 20.41
N GLU A 98 31.56 8.68 20.98
CA GLU A 98 30.93 9.46 22.07
C GLU A 98 29.55 10.04 21.69
N MET A 99 29.21 10.03 20.40
CA MET A 99 27.94 10.44 19.83
C MET A 99 27.16 9.20 19.37
N TYR A 100 25.93 9.04 19.87
CA TYR A 100 25.06 7.92 19.53
C TYR A 100 24.63 8.00 18.06
N PRO A 101 24.97 7.02 17.21
CA PRO A 101 24.67 7.08 15.77
C PRO A 101 23.22 6.67 15.51
N LEU A 102 22.26 7.49 15.96
CA LEU A 102 20.82 7.25 15.76
C LEU A 102 20.50 7.13 14.27
N CYS A 103 21.03 8.04 13.45
CA CYS A 103 20.78 8.03 12.02
C CYS A 103 21.32 6.77 11.34
N ASP A 104 22.55 6.34 11.65
CA ASP A 104 23.10 5.10 11.09
C ASP A 104 22.33 3.87 11.58
N ALA A 105 21.85 3.86 12.83
CA ALA A 105 21.04 2.78 13.38
C ALA A 105 19.68 2.67 12.68
N ILE A 106 19.01 3.79 12.42
CA ILE A 106 17.76 3.86 11.65
C ILE A 106 18.00 3.43 10.20
N ALA A 107 19.07 3.93 9.57
CA ALA A 107 19.45 3.57 8.21
C ALA A 107 19.69 2.06 8.06
N LEU A 108 20.42 1.46 9.01
CA LEU A 108 20.71 0.03 9.05
C LEU A 108 19.44 -0.81 9.28
N ALA A 109 18.58 -0.39 10.22
CA ALA A 109 17.30 -1.04 10.45
C ALA A 109 16.41 -0.97 9.20
N TYR A 110 16.32 0.19 8.55
CA TYR A 110 15.57 0.34 7.30
C TYR A 110 16.09 -0.57 6.19
N ALA A 111 17.41 -0.61 5.96
CA ALA A 111 17.99 -1.42 4.89
C ALA A 111 17.71 -2.94 5.08
N THR A 112 17.76 -3.41 6.33
CA THR A 112 17.45 -4.82 6.65
C THR A 112 15.96 -5.13 6.55
N VAL A 113 15.10 -4.24 7.06
CA VAL A 113 13.64 -4.37 6.93
C VAL A 113 13.22 -4.32 5.46
N LEU A 114 13.83 -3.46 4.65
CA LEU A 114 13.57 -3.37 3.21
C LEU A 114 13.84 -4.70 2.53
N LYS A 115 14.95 -5.35 2.84
CA LYS A 115 15.29 -6.67 2.31
C LYS A 115 14.25 -7.74 2.69
N ASP A 116 13.81 -7.76 3.95
CA ASP A 116 12.76 -8.68 4.39
C ASP A 116 11.42 -8.39 3.67
N CYS A 117 11.08 -7.11 3.47
CA CYS A 117 9.88 -6.69 2.75
C CYS A 117 9.94 -7.09 1.27
N GLU A 118 11.09 -6.93 0.61
CA GLU A 118 11.30 -7.34 -0.78
C GLU A 118 11.10 -8.85 -0.96
N ILE A 119 11.67 -9.66 -0.06
CA ILE A 119 11.48 -11.12 -0.06
C ILE A 119 10.01 -11.46 0.13
N HIS A 120 9.36 -10.87 1.14
CA HIS A 120 7.94 -11.11 1.39
C HIS A 120 7.06 -10.72 0.19
N CYS A 121 7.30 -9.55 -0.42
CA CYS A 121 6.53 -9.09 -1.58
C CYS A 121 6.77 -9.96 -2.82
N PHE A 122 7.98 -10.51 -2.95
CA PHE A 122 8.29 -11.45 -4.02
C PHE A 122 7.52 -12.77 -3.84
N ASP A 123 7.53 -13.33 -2.63
CA ASP A 123 6.84 -14.59 -2.31
C ASP A 123 5.31 -14.43 -2.42
N GLU A 124 4.74 -13.37 -1.84
CA GLU A 124 3.31 -13.03 -1.95
C GLU A 124 2.92 -12.77 -3.41
N GLY A 125 3.78 -12.07 -4.16
CA GLY A 125 3.58 -11.84 -5.59
C GLY A 125 3.54 -13.14 -6.40
N ALA A 126 4.38 -14.12 -6.07
CA ALA A 126 4.34 -15.44 -6.70
C ALA A 126 3.05 -16.18 -6.34
N GLU A 127 2.63 -16.19 -5.08
CA GLU A 127 1.39 -16.80 -4.63
C GLU A 127 0.17 -16.19 -5.34
N VAL A 128 0.06 -14.86 -5.38
CA VAL A 128 -1.02 -14.14 -6.07
C VAL A 128 -1.08 -14.53 -7.55
N LYS A 129 0.08 -14.67 -8.22
CA LYS A 129 0.11 -15.13 -9.62
C LYS A 129 -0.42 -16.57 -9.75
N THR A 130 -0.09 -17.46 -8.83
CA THR A 130 -0.63 -18.84 -8.85
C THR A 130 -2.15 -18.89 -8.62
N LEU A 131 -2.71 -17.92 -7.88
CA LEU A 131 -4.15 -17.79 -7.64
C LEU A 131 -4.92 -17.14 -8.80
N GLY A 132 -4.25 -16.81 -9.91
CA GLY A 132 -4.86 -16.18 -11.08
C GLY A 132 -4.72 -14.66 -11.16
N GLY A 133 -3.96 -14.07 -10.23
CA GLY A 133 -3.58 -12.66 -10.23
C GLY A 133 -4.71 -11.70 -9.88
N LEU A 134 -4.52 -10.42 -10.25
CA LEU A 134 -5.47 -9.37 -9.92
C LEU A 134 -6.80 -9.57 -10.67
N HIS A 135 -7.90 -9.69 -9.91
CA HIS A 135 -9.25 -9.64 -10.46
C HIS A 135 -9.83 -8.23 -10.31
N VAL A 136 -10.13 -7.59 -11.43
CA VAL A 136 -10.75 -6.26 -11.46
C VAL A 136 -12.25 -6.41 -11.69
N ILE A 137 -13.04 -5.81 -10.80
CA ILE A 137 -14.50 -5.77 -10.92
C ILE A 137 -14.93 -4.35 -11.26
N GLY A 138 -15.52 -4.17 -12.43
CA GLY A 138 -16.21 -2.93 -12.80
C GLY A 138 -17.67 -3.00 -12.38
N THR A 139 -18.14 -2.02 -11.62
CA THR A 139 -19.52 -1.98 -11.09
C THR A 139 -20.49 -1.17 -11.97
N SER A 140 -19.96 -0.47 -12.96
CA SER A 140 -20.71 0.35 -13.90
C SER A 140 -19.86 0.61 -15.14
N LEU A 141 -20.47 1.16 -16.19
CA LEU A 141 -19.77 1.57 -17.40
C LEU A 141 -19.68 3.08 -17.47
N HIS A 142 -18.55 3.57 -17.95
CA HIS A 142 -18.36 4.99 -18.21
C HIS A 142 -18.88 5.35 -19.61
N GLU A 143 -19.20 6.63 -19.80
CA GLU A 143 -19.55 7.17 -21.12
C GLU A 143 -18.42 6.97 -22.14
N SER A 144 -17.17 6.95 -21.66
CA SER A 144 -15.98 6.74 -22.46
C SER A 144 -15.38 5.36 -22.22
N ARG A 145 -15.33 4.53 -23.28
CA ARG A 145 -14.66 3.23 -23.27
C ARG A 145 -13.19 3.30 -22.88
N ARG A 146 -12.54 4.44 -23.12
CA ARG A 146 -11.13 4.64 -22.73
C ARG A 146 -10.96 4.48 -21.22
N ILE A 147 -11.90 5.00 -20.42
CA ILE A 147 -11.84 4.93 -18.95
C ILE A 147 -12.06 3.48 -18.49
N ASP A 148 -13.01 2.77 -19.09
CA ASP A 148 -13.24 1.34 -18.79
C ASP A 148 -12.00 0.50 -19.15
N ASN A 149 -11.35 0.79 -20.28
CA ASN A 149 -10.11 0.12 -20.68
C ASN A 149 -8.93 0.45 -19.75
N GLN A 150 -8.89 1.65 -19.15
CA GLN A 150 -7.91 1.96 -18.11
C GLN A 150 -8.13 1.11 -16.87
N LEU A 151 -9.39 0.87 -16.47
CA LEU A 151 -9.71 -0.02 -15.36
C LEU A 151 -9.32 -1.47 -15.68
N ARG A 152 -9.67 -1.97 -16.88
CA ARG A 152 -9.24 -3.30 -17.36
C ARG A 152 -7.72 -3.45 -17.37
N GLY A 153 -7.00 -2.43 -17.82
CA GLY A 153 -5.55 -2.40 -17.87
C GLY A 153 -4.84 -2.39 -16.51
N ARG A 154 -5.58 -2.33 -15.38
CA ARG A 154 -5.00 -2.52 -14.05
C ARG A 154 -4.61 -3.98 -13.81
N ALA A 155 -5.34 -4.94 -14.38
CA ALA A 155 -5.01 -6.37 -14.32
C ALA A 155 -3.99 -6.76 -15.41
N GLY A 156 -3.26 -7.85 -15.16
CA GLY A 156 -2.39 -8.50 -16.14
C GLY A 156 -1.21 -7.67 -16.66
N ARG A 157 -0.59 -6.87 -15.78
CA ARG A 157 0.59 -6.05 -16.14
C ARG A 157 1.79 -6.95 -16.45
N GLN A 158 2.61 -6.54 -17.41
CA GLN A 158 3.83 -7.28 -17.80
C GLN A 158 3.61 -8.76 -18.15
N GLY A 159 2.39 -9.12 -18.58
CA GLY A 159 2.03 -10.51 -18.89
C GLY A 159 1.66 -11.35 -17.67
N ASP A 160 1.52 -10.75 -16.49
CA ASP A 160 1.00 -11.43 -15.31
C ASP A 160 -0.42 -11.97 -15.56
N PRO A 161 -0.81 -13.08 -14.89
CA PRO A 161 -2.19 -13.51 -14.89
C PRO A 161 -3.08 -12.42 -14.25
N GLY A 162 -4.30 -12.31 -14.74
CA GLY A 162 -5.27 -11.36 -14.24
C GLY A 162 -6.57 -11.50 -14.99
N SER A 163 -7.65 -11.01 -14.39
CA SER A 163 -8.96 -11.07 -15.02
C SER A 163 -9.74 -9.80 -14.74
N THR A 164 -10.70 -9.50 -15.61
CA THR A 164 -11.59 -8.36 -15.41
C THR A 164 -13.01 -8.75 -15.75
N ARG A 165 -13.96 -8.39 -14.89
CA ARG A 165 -15.39 -8.60 -15.11
C ARG A 165 -16.15 -7.30 -14.82
N PHE A 166 -17.01 -6.90 -15.73
CA PHE A 166 -17.93 -5.79 -15.50
C PHE A 166 -19.30 -6.38 -15.16
N MET A 167 -19.86 -5.95 -14.05
CA MET A 167 -21.22 -6.24 -13.61
C MET A 167 -21.99 -4.94 -13.72
N VAL A 168 -23.01 -4.92 -14.58
CA VAL A 168 -23.72 -3.70 -14.95
C VAL A 168 -25.22 -3.92 -14.81
N SER A 169 -25.95 -2.87 -14.45
CA SER A 169 -27.40 -2.89 -14.38
C SER A 169 -27.99 -2.10 -15.54
N LEU A 170 -29.11 -2.58 -16.07
CA LEU A 170 -29.89 -1.83 -17.06
C LEU A 170 -30.46 -0.52 -16.51
N GLN A 171 -30.49 -0.37 -15.18
CA GLN A 171 -30.91 0.85 -14.50
C GLN A 171 -29.77 1.87 -14.31
N ASP A 172 -28.52 1.52 -14.67
CA ASP A 172 -27.38 2.40 -14.52
C ASP A 172 -27.52 3.67 -15.38
N GLU A 173 -26.90 4.76 -14.91
CA GLU A 173 -27.00 6.09 -15.51
C GLU A 173 -26.61 6.11 -17.00
N MET A 174 -25.60 5.33 -17.39
CA MET A 174 -25.15 5.20 -18.76
C MET A 174 -26.30 4.73 -19.67
N PHE A 175 -26.97 3.63 -19.34
CA PHE A 175 -28.06 3.09 -20.17
C PHE A 175 -29.28 4.01 -20.20
N ARG A 176 -29.56 4.73 -19.11
CA ARG A 176 -30.60 5.76 -19.07
C ARG A 176 -30.33 6.92 -20.02
N LYS A 177 -29.07 7.39 -20.10
CA LYS A 177 -28.68 8.53 -20.96
C LYS A 177 -28.75 8.21 -22.45
N PHE A 178 -28.53 6.96 -22.85
CA PHE A 178 -28.50 6.57 -24.26
C PHE A 178 -29.89 6.27 -24.86
N ASN A 179 -30.99 6.59 -24.18
CA ASN A 179 -32.38 6.39 -24.65
C ASN A 179 -32.64 4.99 -25.24
N LEU A 180 -31.89 3.98 -24.79
CA LEU A 180 -32.41 2.63 -24.83
C LEU A 180 -33.69 2.71 -24.02
N ASP A 181 -34.79 2.29 -24.61
CA ASP A 181 -36.11 2.31 -24.01
C ASP A 181 -36.10 1.24 -22.88
N THR A 182 -35.37 1.57 -21.82
CA THR A 182 -34.83 0.65 -20.81
C THR A 182 -35.96 -0.02 -20.06
N GLU A 183 -37.12 0.63 -19.98
CA GLU A 183 -38.33 0.06 -19.40
C GLU A 183 -38.85 -1.16 -20.19
N TRP A 184 -38.85 -1.14 -21.54
CA TRP A 184 -39.26 -2.34 -22.29
C TRP A 184 -38.23 -3.46 -22.14
N ALA A 185 -36.94 -3.12 -22.15
CA ALA A 185 -35.86 -4.10 -22.05
C ALA A 185 -35.85 -4.75 -20.66
N VAL A 186 -35.98 -3.96 -19.59
CA VAL A 186 -36.11 -4.44 -18.21
C VAL A 186 -37.37 -5.30 -18.07
N ARG A 187 -38.53 -4.85 -18.56
CA ARG A 187 -39.79 -5.64 -18.49
C ARG A 187 -39.71 -6.95 -19.28
N LEU A 188 -39.07 -6.95 -20.45
CA LEU A 188 -38.89 -8.15 -21.26
C LEU A 188 -37.97 -9.14 -20.53
N ILE A 189 -36.85 -8.65 -20.00
CA ILE A 189 -35.89 -9.49 -19.30
C ILE A 189 -36.48 -10.03 -18.00
N SER A 190 -37.18 -9.23 -17.20
CA SER A 190 -37.86 -9.71 -15.98
C SER A 190 -38.90 -10.80 -16.26
N ARG A 191 -39.54 -10.79 -17.45
CA ARG A 191 -40.44 -11.87 -17.89
C ARG A 191 -39.70 -13.12 -18.37
N ILE A 192 -38.48 -12.98 -18.87
CA ILE A 192 -37.65 -14.10 -19.32
C ILE A 192 -36.95 -14.78 -18.14
N THR A 193 -36.57 -14.01 -17.12
CA THR A 193 -35.92 -14.52 -15.91
C THR A 193 -36.90 -14.91 -14.80
N ASP A 194 -38.22 -14.88 -15.06
CA ASP A 194 -39.29 -15.12 -14.07
C ASP A 194 -39.14 -14.34 -12.74
N GLY A 195 -38.47 -13.18 -12.79
CA GLY A 195 -38.21 -12.35 -11.62
C GLY A 195 -37.10 -12.88 -10.68
N GLU A 196 -36.35 -13.89 -11.09
CA GLU A 196 -35.16 -14.35 -10.37
C GLU A 196 -33.95 -13.46 -10.66
N ASP A 197 -33.06 -13.31 -9.66
CA ASP A 197 -31.80 -12.55 -9.73
C ASP A 197 -30.72 -13.29 -10.55
N ILE A 198 -31.05 -13.62 -11.80
CA ILE A 198 -30.16 -14.32 -12.74
C ILE A 198 -29.40 -13.30 -13.58
N ALA A 199 -28.08 -13.49 -13.70
CA ALA A 199 -27.25 -12.67 -14.57
C ALA A 199 -27.61 -12.89 -16.06
N ILE A 200 -27.81 -11.79 -16.79
CA ILE A 200 -28.09 -11.85 -18.23
C ILE A 200 -26.77 -11.96 -18.99
N GLU A 201 -26.44 -13.16 -19.47
CA GLU A 201 -25.24 -13.41 -20.27
C GLU A 201 -25.63 -13.65 -21.74
N SER A 202 -25.50 -12.63 -22.59
CA SER A 202 -25.76 -12.76 -24.04
C SER A 202 -24.87 -11.85 -24.89
N ASN A 203 -24.23 -12.44 -25.89
CA ASN A 203 -23.43 -11.72 -26.90
C ASN A 203 -24.26 -10.74 -27.75
N ALA A 204 -25.60 -10.87 -27.75
CA ALA A 204 -26.49 -9.95 -28.45
C ALA A 204 -26.71 -8.63 -27.68
N VAL A 205 -26.62 -8.69 -26.34
CA VAL A 205 -26.77 -7.52 -25.45
C VAL A 205 -25.44 -6.78 -25.31
N VAL A 206 -24.34 -7.52 -25.26
CA VAL A 206 -22.97 -6.97 -25.18
C VAL A 206 -22.39 -6.81 -26.58
N LYS A 207 -22.86 -5.80 -27.32
CA LYS A 207 -22.13 -5.26 -28.48
C LYS A 207 -21.55 -3.90 -28.13
N GLN A 208 -20.34 -3.90 -27.56
CA GLN A 208 -19.49 -2.72 -27.49
C GLN A 208 -18.68 -2.63 -28.79
#